data_AF-A0ABD7V2H3-F1
#
_entry.id   AF-A0ABD7V2H3-F1
#
_cell.length_a   1.000
_cell.length_b   1.000
_cell.length_c   1.000
_cell.angle_alpha   90.00
_cell.angle_beta   90.00
_cell.angle_gamma   90.00
#
_symmetry.space_group_name_H-M   'P 1'
#
loop_
_entity.id
_entity.type
_entity.pdbx_description
1 polymer ?
#
loop_
_entity_poly.entity_id
_entity_poly.type
_entity_poly.pdbx_seq_one_letter_code
_entity_poly.pdbx_strand_id
1 'polypeptide(L)'
;MVDVQLFRRVTGLGRRSSRTPTTGQPTTDAGARCPELASFPLDARPLPGPHGDRLCCEGCTALGERNWAHLRMCLDCGYIGCCDSSPRRHATAHFHESGHPVMRSAEPGESWRWCYVHHVVG
;
A
#
# COMPACT_ATOMS: atom_id res chain seq x y z
N MET A 1 -79.20 1.22 20.05
CA MET A 1 -79.58 1.48 18.65
C MET A 1 -78.30 1.88 17.94
N VAL A 2 -77.72 0.92 17.20
CA VAL A 2 -77.42 1.02 15.74
C VAL A 2 -76.47 2.19 15.43
N ASP A 3 -75.34 2.08 14.77
CA ASP A 3 -74.86 1.17 13.73
C ASP A 3 -73.40 1.61 13.46
N VAL A 4 -72.48 0.67 13.18
CA VAL A 4 -71.81 0.55 11.88
C VAL A 4 -70.63 1.47 11.59
N GLN A 5 -69.49 0.78 11.46
CA GLN A 5 -68.39 1.01 10.53
C GLN A 5 -67.91 2.44 10.29
N LEU A 6 -66.62 2.64 10.57
CA LEU A 6 -65.75 2.97 9.45
C LEU A 6 -64.37 2.31 9.62
N PHE A 7 -64.25 1.12 9.04
CA PHE A 7 -62.97 0.57 8.62
C PHE A 7 -62.36 1.53 7.59
N ARG A 8 -61.25 2.19 7.94
CA ARG A 8 -60.28 2.63 6.94
C ARG A 8 -58.98 1.89 7.20
N ARG A 9 -58.81 0.82 6.42
CA ARG A 9 -57.56 0.11 6.23
C ARG A 9 -56.54 1.10 5.65
N VAL A 10 -55.50 1.44 6.42
CA VAL A 10 -54.26 1.96 5.84
C VAL A 10 -53.36 0.76 5.58
N THR A 11 -53.32 0.35 4.32
CA THR A 11 -52.32 -0.52 3.74
C THR A 11 -50.92 0.07 3.92
N GLY A 12 -50.00 -0.79 4.37
CA GLY A 12 -48.59 -0.81 3.96
C GLY A 12 -47.79 0.47 4.16
N LEU A 13 -46.97 0.51 5.22
CA LEU A 13 -45.71 1.23 5.18
C LEU A 13 -44.59 0.28 5.60
N GLY A 14 -43.67 0.12 4.65
CA GLY A 14 -42.56 -0.81 4.68
C GLY A 14 -41.71 -0.69 5.94
N ARG A 15 -41.10 -1.83 6.27
CA ARG A 15 -39.98 -1.92 7.21
C ARG A 15 -38.97 -0.82 6.88
N ARG A 16 -38.83 0.16 7.77
CA ARG A 16 -37.72 1.10 7.71
C ARG A 16 -36.44 0.35 8.04
N SER A 17 -35.70 -0.05 7.00
CA SER A 17 -34.26 -0.29 7.10
C SER A 17 -33.64 0.93 7.72
N SER A 18 -32.95 0.75 8.84
CA SER A 18 -32.18 1.82 9.45
C SER A 18 -30.86 1.29 9.98
N ARG A 19 -29.80 1.95 9.50
CA ARG A 19 -28.39 1.98 9.93
C ARG A 19 -27.53 0.89 9.26
N THR A 20 -26.39 1.18 8.62
CA THR A 20 -25.45 2.34 8.61
C THR A 20 -24.60 2.20 7.33
N PRO A 21 -23.88 3.23 6.84
CA PRO A 21 -23.04 3.09 5.65
C PRO A 21 -21.88 2.14 5.96
N THR A 22 -21.75 1.06 5.21
CA THR A 22 -20.50 0.29 5.22
C THR A 22 -19.47 1.14 4.48
N THR A 23 -18.55 1.71 5.26
CA THR A 23 -17.25 2.23 4.86
C THR A 23 -16.68 1.38 3.72
N GLY A 24 -16.16 2.05 2.69
CA GLY A 24 -15.48 1.41 1.56
C GLY A 24 -14.57 0.29 2.04
N GLN A 25 -14.73 -0.88 1.43
CA GLN A 25 -13.90 -2.04 1.72
C GLN A 25 -12.42 -1.65 1.55
N PRO A 26 -11.55 -1.90 2.54
CA PRO A 26 -10.13 -1.87 2.27
C PRO A 26 -9.87 -2.91 1.17
N THR A 27 -9.24 -2.49 0.08
CA THR A 27 -8.68 -3.40 -0.92
C THR A 27 -7.45 -4.05 -0.31
N THR A 28 -7.66 -4.90 0.70
CA THR A 28 -6.61 -5.74 1.24
C THR A 28 -6.12 -6.62 0.09
N ASP A 29 -4.86 -6.43 -0.29
CA ASP A 29 -4.19 -7.28 -1.27
C ASP A 29 -4.33 -8.75 -0.83
N ALA A 30 -5.17 -9.52 -1.51
CA ALA A 30 -5.51 -10.90 -1.11
C ALA A 30 -4.29 -11.84 -1.15
N GLY A 31 -3.16 -11.40 -1.71
CA GLY A 31 -1.87 -12.09 -1.74
C GLY A 31 -0.87 -11.68 -0.65
N ALA A 32 -1.21 -10.70 0.19
CA ALA A 32 -0.28 -10.19 1.19
C ALA A 32 0.02 -11.23 2.28
N ARG A 33 1.31 -11.51 2.47
CA ARG A 33 1.81 -12.53 3.42
C ARG A 33 2.00 -12.01 4.85
N CYS A 34 1.84 -10.72 5.08
CA CYS A 34 1.88 -10.08 6.39
C CYS A 34 1.05 -8.78 6.42
N PRO A 35 0.71 -8.24 7.61
CA PRO A 35 -0.12 -7.04 7.75
C PRO A 35 0.47 -5.78 7.08
N GLU A 36 1.80 -5.64 7.06
CA GLU A 36 2.48 -4.49 6.49
C GLU A 36 2.36 -4.53 4.96
N LEU A 37 2.60 -5.69 4.33
CA LEU A 37 2.38 -5.85 2.88
C LEU A 37 0.91 -5.59 2.50
N ALA A 38 -0.03 -5.98 3.35
CA ALA A 38 -1.45 -5.75 3.12
C ALA A 38 -1.82 -4.25 3.14
N SER A 39 -1.04 -3.43 3.84
CA SER A 39 -1.25 -1.99 3.95
C SER A 39 -0.68 -1.21 2.76
N PHE A 40 0.18 -1.83 1.95
CA PHE A 40 0.79 -1.20 0.77
C PHE A 40 0.50 -2.00 -0.50
N PRO A 41 -0.65 -1.79 -1.17
CA PRO A 41 -0.97 -2.49 -2.42
C PRO A 41 0.09 -2.26 -3.50
N LEU A 42 0.19 -3.17 -4.48
CA LEU A 42 1.24 -3.17 -5.50
C LEU A 42 1.35 -1.84 -6.27
N ASP A 43 0.24 -1.14 -6.44
CA ASP A 43 0.07 0.12 -7.15
C ASP A 43 0.08 1.37 -6.24
N ALA A 44 0.34 1.22 -4.92
CA ALA A 44 0.25 2.29 -3.92
C ALA A 44 1.09 3.54 -4.23
N ARG A 45 2.11 3.44 -5.09
CA ARG A 45 2.92 4.56 -5.54
C ARG A 45 3.37 4.36 -6.98
N PRO A 46 3.32 5.33 -7.90
CA PRO A 46 4.01 5.16 -9.19
C PRO A 46 5.54 5.27 -9.04
N LEU A 47 6.33 4.60 -9.87
CA LEU A 47 7.76 4.93 -9.97
C LEU A 47 7.93 6.32 -10.60
N PRO A 48 8.95 7.13 -10.19
CA PRO A 48 9.26 8.40 -10.83
C PRO A 48 9.45 8.20 -12.34
N GLY A 49 8.69 8.96 -13.13
CA GLY A 49 8.89 9.16 -14.55
C GLY A 49 8.60 7.94 -15.45
N PRO A 50 7.64 8.02 -16.39
CA PRO A 50 7.52 7.05 -17.49
C PRO A 50 8.64 7.19 -18.55
N HIS A 51 9.56 8.16 -18.39
CA HIS A 51 10.56 8.57 -19.39
C HIS A 51 12.01 8.29 -19.01
N GLY A 52 12.28 7.44 -18.02
CA GLY A 52 13.65 7.00 -17.74
C GLY A 52 14.51 8.04 -17.04
N ASP A 53 13.93 8.83 -16.14
CA ASP A 53 14.72 9.51 -15.11
C ASP A 53 15.53 8.42 -14.41
N ARG A 54 16.86 8.46 -14.56
CA ARG A 54 17.69 7.38 -14.04
C ARG A 54 17.63 7.40 -12.52
N LEU A 55 16.83 6.51 -11.96
CA LEU A 55 16.76 6.30 -10.52
C LEU A 55 18.17 6.05 -9.99
N CYS A 56 18.48 6.65 -8.86
CA CYS A 56 19.77 6.51 -8.22
C CYS A 56 19.58 6.31 -6.73
N CYS A 57 20.53 5.63 -6.10
CA CYS A 57 20.56 5.59 -4.65
C CYS A 57 21.06 6.95 -4.14
N GLU A 58 20.20 7.67 -3.42
CA GLU A 58 20.51 9.01 -2.87
C GLU A 58 21.74 8.93 -1.95
N GLY A 59 21.80 7.93 -1.07
CA GLY A 59 22.94 7.71 -0.17
C GLY A 59 24.25 7.43 -0.89
N CYS A 60 24.25 6.61 -1.95
CA CYS A 60 25.47 6.36 -2.74
C CYS A 60 25.90 7.65 -3.47
N THR A 61 24.94 8.36 -4.06
CA THR A 61 25.23 9.59 -4.80
C THR A 61 25.80 10.68 -3.90
N ALA A 62 25.31 10.79 -2.66
CA ALA A 62 25.85 11.71 -1.65
C ALA A 62 27.32 11.40 -1.27
N LEU A 63 27.75 10.14 -1.41
CA LEU A 63 29.13 9.70 -1.21
C LEU A 63 29.99 9.80 -2.48
N GLY A 64 29.42 10.27 -3.60
CA GLY A 64 30.08 10.26 -4.90
C GLY A 64 30.15 8.88 -5.57
N GLU A 65 29.45 7.89 -5.02
CA GLU A 65 29.40 6.52 -5.53
C GLU A 65 28.28 6.35 -6.57
N ARG A 66 28.53 5.48 -7.56
CA ARG A 66 27.55 5.14 -8.61
C ARG A 66 27.41 3.63 -8.83
N ASN A 67 28.02 2.83 -7.96
CA ASN A 67 28.06 1.38 -8.03
C ASN A 67 27.12 0.76 -7.00
N TRP A 68 26.05 0.13 -7.49
CA TRP A 68 25.10 -0.67 -6.73
C TRP A 68 24.56 -1.80 -7.61
N ALA A 69 23.95 -2.81 -6.99
CA ALA A 69 23.34 -3.93 -7.72
C ALA A 69 21.95 -3.54 -8.26
N HIS A 70 21.00 -3.27 -7.35
CA HIS A 70 19.61 -2.92 -7.69
C HIS A 70 19.08 -1.84 -6.74
N LEU A 71 18.00 -1.18 -7.16
CA LEU A 71 17.33 -0.14 -6.40
C LEU A 71 16.00 -0.63 -5.81
N ARG A 72 15.69 -0.10 -4.63
CA ARG A 72 14.41 -0.29 -3.95
C ARG A 72 13.80 1.06 -3.61
N MET A 73 12.48 1.13 -3.66
CA MET A 73 11.71 2.30 -3.25
C MET A 73 10.91 2.03 -1.99
N CYS A 74 10.97 2.96 -1.04
CA CYS A 74 10.08 2.99 0.11
C CYS A 74 8.64 3.33 -0.29
N LEU A 75 7.67 2.50 0.10
CA LEU A 75 6.26 2.77 -0.23
C LEU A 75 5.64 3.85 0.66
N ASP A 76 6.13 4.03 1.88
CA ASP A 76 5.73 5.14 2.76
C ASP A 76 6.17 6.51 2.21
N CYS A 77 7.48 6.70 1.97
CA CYS A 77 8.03 8.03 1.68
C CYS A 77 8.61 8.23 0.28
N GLY A 78 8.86 7.16 -0.48
CA GLY A 78 9.37 7.23 -1.85
C GLY A 78 10.89 7.27 -1.96
N TYR A 79 11.61 7.18 -0.84
CA TYR A 79 13.07 7.11 -0.82
C TYR A 79 13.60 5.98 -1.71
N ILE A 80 14.65 6.27 -2.49
CA ILE A 80 15.35 5.29 -3.33
C ILE A 80 16.69 4.89 -2.69
N GLY A 81 16.78 3.62 -2.30
CA GLY A 81 17.98 3.02 -1.70
C GLY A 81 18.52 1.86 -2.51
N CYS A 82 19.83 1.63 -2.47
CA CYS A 82 20.43 0.41 -3.01
C CYS A 82 20.11 -0.81 -2.13
N CYS A 83 19.89 -1.96 -2.77
CA CYS A 83 19.46 -3.19 -2.12
C CYS A 83 20.54 -3.84 -1.22
N ASP A 84 20.18 -4.93 -0.52
CA ASP A 84 21.05 -5.60 0.46
C ASP A 84 22.27 -6.31 -0.15
N SER A 85 22.21 -6.60 -1.45
CA SER A 85 23.34 -7.12 -2.23
C SER A 85 24.31 -6.03 -2.68
N SER A 86 23.97 -4.75 -2.48
CA SER A 86 24.86 -3.62 -2.77
C SER A 86 25.78 -3.35 -1.57
N PRO A 87 26.99 -2.78 -1.77
CA PRO A 87 27.96 -2.58 -0.70
C PRO A 87 27.45 -1.73 0.48
N ARG A 88 26.64 -0.71 0.19
CA ARG A 88 26.17 0.28 1.19
C ARG A 88 24.83 -0.07 1.84
N ARG A 89 24.00 -0.91 1.21
CA ARG A 89 22.69 -1.37 1.73
C ARG A 89 21.77 -0.24 2.21
N HIS A 90 21.71 0.87 1.49
CA HIS A 90 20.95 2.06 1.91
C HIS A 90 19.45 1.80 2.09
N ALA A 91 18.87 0.82 1.39
CA ALA A 91 17.48 0.43 1.61
C ALA A 91 17.25 -0.15 3.02
N THR A 92 18.18 -0.96 3.54
CA THR A 92 18.12 -1.48 4.91
C THR A 92 18.44 -0.39 5.93
N ALA A 93 19.43 0.46 5.67
CA ALA A 93 19.73 1.60 6.55
C ALA A 93 18.51 2.52 6.71
N HIS A 94 17.85 2.84 5.59
CA HIS A 94 16.60 3.60 5.60
C HIS A 94 15.52 2.97 6.47
N PHE A 95 15.33 1.65 6.40
CA PHE A 95 14.37 0.95 7.27
C PHE A 95 14.73 1.13 8.75
N HIS A 96 15.99 0.94 9.13
CA HIS A 96 16.42 1.10 10.52
C HIS A 96 16.27 2.55 11.04
N GLU A 97 16.45 3.54 10.17
CA GLU A 97 16.36 4.96 10.53
C GLU A 97 14.92 5.48 10.58
N SER A 98 14.07 5.06 9.64
CA SER A 98 12.70 5.58 9.49
C SER A 98 11.61 4.68 10.09
N GLY A 99 11.89 3.39 10.24
CA GLY A 99 10.89 2.38 10.59
C GLY A 99 9.91 2.03 9.45
N HIS A 100 10.13 2.53 8.21
CA HIS A 100 9.23 2.25 7.09
C HIS A 100 9.31 0.78 6.65
N PRO A 101 8.25 -0.02 6.85
CA PRO A 101 8.36 -1.47 6.89
C PRO A 101 8.45 -2.12 5.50
N VAL A 102 7.98 -1.44 4.46
CA VAL A 102 7.85 -2.03 3.11
C VAL A 102 8.60 -1.22 2.07
N MET A 103 9.43 -1.92 1.32
CA MET A 103 10.02 -1.43 0.08
C MET A 103 9.64 -2.30 -1.09
N ARG A 104 9.58 -1.73 -2.28
CA ARG A 104 9.41 -2.47 -3.53
C ARG A 104 10.65 -2.40 -4.40
N SER A 105 10.71 -3.27 -5.41
CA SER A 105 11.66 -3.07 -6.50
C SER A 105 11.41 -1.74 -7.19
N ALA A 106 12.51 -1.07 -7.55
CA ALA A 106 12.49 0.08 -8.44
C ALA A 106 13.07 -0.27 -9.83
N GLU A 107 13.24 -1.56 -10.12
CA GLU A 107 13.72 -2.03 -11.40
C GLU A 107 12.58 -2.09 -12.44
N PRO A 108 12.88 -1.85 -13.73
CA PRO A 108 11.87 -1.89 -14.78
C PRO A 108 11.18 -3.26 -14.88
N GLY A 109 9.84 -3.26 -14.87
CA GLY A 109 9.03 -4.46 -15.06
C GLY A 109 8.85 -5.33 -13.81
N GLU A 110 9.40 -4.92 -12.66
CA GLU A 110 9.25 -5.63 -11.40
C GLU A 110 8.17 -4.99 -10.52
N SER A 111 7.35 -5.82 -9.87
CA SER A 111 6.27 -5.37 -8.98
C SER A 111 6.36 -5.94 -7.56
N TRP A 112 7.38 -6.75 -7.25
CA TRP A 112 7.49 -7.37 -5.94
C TRP A 112 7.82 -6.36 -4.84
N ARG A 113 7.36 -6.68 -3.63
CA ARG A 113 7.55 -5.94 -2.38
C ARG A 113 8.27 -6.80 -1.37
N TRP A 114 9.05 -6.16 -0.51
CA TRP A 114 9.78 -6.76 0.60
C TRP A 114 9.35 -6.09 1.90
N CYS A 115 8.91 -6.89 2.86
CA CYS A 115 8.67 -6.45 4.22
C CYS A 115 9.90 -6.73 5.08
N TYR A 116 10.52 -5.68 5.63
CA TYR A 116 11.66 -5.84 6.54
C TYR A 116 11.26 -6.40 7.90
N VAL A 117 10.04 -6.15 8.38
CA VAL A 117 9.56 -6.63 9.69
C VAL A 117 9.42 -8.15 9.70
N HIS A 118 8.82 -8.71 8.65
CA HIS A 118 8.49 -10.14 8.56
C HIS A 118 9.43 -10.94 7.67
N HIS A 119 10.38 -10.29 6.99
CA HIS A 119 11.30 -10.93 6.04
C HIS A 119 10.59 -11.76 4.96
N VAL A 120 9.48 -11.22 4.43
CA VAL A 120 8.67 -11.88 3.39
C VAL A 120 8.54 -11.01 2.14
N VAL A 121 8.44 -11.68 1.00
CA VAL A 121 8.12 -11.09 -0.31
C VAL A 121 6.61 -11.16 -0.57
N GLY A 122 6.06 -10.17 -1.27
CA GLY A 122 4.68 -10.17 -1.78
C GLY A 122 4.48 -9.27 -2.97
#